data_AF-A0A7K0CZ82-F1
#
_entry.id   AF-A0A7K0CZ82-F1
#
_cell.length_a   1.000
_cell.length_b   1.000
_cell.length_c   1.000
_cell.angle_alpha   90.00
_cell.angle_beta   90.00
_cell.angle_gamma   90.00
#
_symmetry.space_group_name_H-M   'P 1'
#
loop_
_entity.id
_entity.type
_entity.pdbx_description
1 polymer ?
#
loop_
_entity_poly.entity_id
_entity_poly.type
_entity_poly.pdbx_seq_one_letter_code
_entity_poly.pdbx_strand_id
1 'polypeptide(L)'
;MPDLSTREHTREYLAEIFPSDDREWRIHQFPHGWICQPEPTPEQLAAGQALGRTNLLIDAHTAVVLEYPSWSIDMVADDYTTTKQNGLPPNGRQIHPPLWRLSIHRLHETPDTITYHVELLSLATPPAEPAEYDLTIDKRTFQRTGNGPLSGIVIAWTESRNRQHGAWPARGTWNV
;
A
#
# COMPACT_ATOMS: atom_id res chain seq x y z
N MET A 1 -11.09 7.88 -15.83
CA MET A 1 -9.63 7.82 -15.76
C MET A 1 -9.15 9.25 -15.58
N PRO A 2 -8.27 9.53 -14.61
CA PRO A 2 -7.74 10.88 -14.40
C PRO A 2 -6.93 11.32 -15.62
N ASP A 3 -6.87 12.63 -15.83
CA ASP A 3 -5.92 13.21 -16.78
C ASP A 3 -4.53 13.20 -16.12
N LEU A 4 -3.56 12.54 -16.75
CA LEU A 4 -2.17 12.47 -16.28
C LEU A 4 -1.20 13.06 -17.32
N SER A 5 -1.70 13.95 -18.19
CA SER A 5 -0.91 14.58 -19.25
C SER A 5 0.15 15.55 -18.74
N THR A 6 -0.02 16.09 -17.53
CA THR A 6 0.88 17.10 -16.95
C THR A 6 1.34 16.71 -15.55
N ARG A 7 2.43 17.35 -15.10
CA ARG A 7 2.94 17.20 -13.73
C ARG A 7 1.92 17.69 -12.71
N GLU A 8 1.17 18.73 -13.04
CA GLU A 8 0.14 19.34 -12.22
C GLU A 8 -1.02 18.38 -11.97
N HIS A 9 -1.59 17.80 -13.03
CA HIS A 9 -2.68 16.83 -12.86
C HIS A 9 -2.20 15.55 -12.17
N THR A 10 -0.93 15.16 -12.37
CA THR A 10 -0.32 14.05 -11.61
C THR A 10 -0.25 14.34 -10.12
N ARG A 11 0.06 15.59 -9.73
CA ARG A 11 0.08 16.03 -8.33
C ARG A 11 -1.32 16.05 -7.73
N GLU A 12 -2.31 16.52 -8.48
CA GLU A 12 -3.72 16.49 -8.07
C GLU A 12 -4.19 15.05 -7.84
N TYR A 13 -3.84 14.14 -8.75
CA TYR A 13 -4.16 12.72 -8.60
C TYR A 13 -3.51 12.09 -7.36
N LEU A 14 -2.27 12.44 -7.03
CA LEU A 14 -1.64 12.02 -5.78
C LEU A 14 -2.37 12.56 -4.55
N ALA A 15 -2.84 13.81 -4.58
CA ALA A 15 -3.61 14.41 -3.49
C ALA A 15 -4.98 13.74 -3.29
N GLU A 16 -5.61 13.25 -4.36
CA GLU A 16 -6.85 12.45 -4.26
C GLU A 16 -6.60 11.10 -3.57
N ILE A 17 -5.47 10.45 -3.86
CA ILE A 17 -5.11 9.15 -3.28
C ILE A 17 -4.66 9.30 -1.81
N PHE A 18 -3.94 10.37 -1.50
CA PHE A 18 -3.39 10.67 -0.19
C PHE A 18 -3.92 12.00 0.37
N PRO A 19 -5.23 12.11 0.70
CA PRO A 19 -5.85 13.39 1.04
C PRO A 19 -5.40 13.98 2.38
N SER A 20 -4.80 13.16 3.26
CA SER A 20 -4.28 13.59 4.57
C SER A 20 -2.77 13.80 4.56
N ASP A 21 -2.16 13.76 3.39
CA ASP A 21 -0.73 13.83 3.19
C ASP A 21 -0.36 15.21 2.65
N ASP A 22 0.39 15.96 3.44
CA ASP A 22 0.88 17.31 3.12
C ASP A 22 2.30 17.30 2.52
N ARG A 23 2.82 16.11 2.17
CA ARG A 23 4.15 15.98 1.56
C ARG A 23 4.20 16.64 0.20
N GLU A 24 5.29 17.38 -0.02
CA GLU A 24 5.69 17.81 -1.36
C GLU A 24 6.22 16.62 -2.16
N TRP A 25 5.93 16.62 -3.46
CA TRP A 25 6.31 15.51 -4.34
C TRP A 25 7.29 15.96 -5.41
N ARG A 26 8.43 15.27 -5.47
CA ARG A 26 9.30 15.33 -6.63
C ARG A 26 8.76 14.36 -7.68
N ILE A 27 8.33 14.91 -8.81
CA ILE A 27 7.64 14.16 -9.87
C ILE A 27 8.52 14.19 -11.12
N HIS A 28 8.91 13.00 -11.59
CA HIS A 28 9.74 12.78 -12.77
C HIS A 28 8.91 12.09 -13.84
N GLN A 29 8.90 12.63 -15.06
CA GLN A 29 8.25 12.00 -16.19
C GLN A 29 9.15 10.92 -16.80
N PHE A 30 8.56 9.81 -17.24
CA PHE A 30 9.22 8.80 -18.06
C PHE A 30 8.24 8.27 -19.13
N PRO A 31 8.68 7.49 -20.14
CA PRO A 31 7.86 7.14 -21.30
C PRO A 31 6.49 6.50 -21.01
N HIS A 32 6.31 5.86 -19.86
CA HIS A 32 5.04 5.20 -19.51
C HIS A 32 4.26 5.91 -18.39
N GLY A 33 4.73 7.06 -17.89
CA GLY A 33 4.01 7.86 -16.91
C GLY A 33 4.94 8.67 -16.00
N TRP A 34 4.76 8.52 -14.70
CA TRP A 34 5.40 9.38 -13.69
C TRP A 34 6.00 8.57 -12.56
N ILE A 35 7.14 9.03 -12.04
CA ILE A 35 7.77 8.52 -10.82
C ILE A 35 7.77 9.64 -9.80
N CYS A 36 7.20 9.38 -8.63
CA CYS A 36 6.92 10.36 -7.59
C CYS A 36 7.66 9.96 -6.31
N GLN A 37 8.47 10.87 -5.80
CA GLN A 37 9.21 10.71 -4.56
C GLN A 37 8.74 11.75 -3.54
N PRO A 38 8.38 11.34 -2.31
CA PRO A 38 8.02 12.29 -1.28
C PRO A 38 9.26 13.07 -0.84
N GLU A 39 9.23 14.39 -0.97
CA GLU A 39 10.31 15.24 -0.49
C GLU A 39 10.32 15.26 1.05
N PRO A 40 11.50 15.12 1.67
CA PRO A 40 11.60 15.14 3.12
C PRO A 40 11.35 16.56 3.65
N THR A 41 10.53 16.66 4.69
CA THR A 41 10.46 17.93 5.43
C THR A 41 11.79 18.20 6.13
N PRO A 42 12.12 19.47 6.42
CA PRO A 42 13.33 19.81 7.18
C PRO A 42 13.44 19.05 8.51
N GLU A 43 12.32 18.81 9.19
CA GLU A 43 12.26 18.04 10.45
C GLU A 43 12.62 16.57 10.22
N GLN A 44 12.16 15.97 9.12
CA GLN A 44 12.49 14.58 8.77
C GLN A 44 13.97 14.43 8.37
N LEU A 45 14.55 15.43 7.70
CA LEU A 45 15.99 15.49 7.44
C LEU A 45 16.79 15.56 8.75
N ALA A 46 16.39 16.44 9.66
CA ALA A 46 17.03 16.62 10.96
C ALA A 46 16.95 15.35 11.84
N ALA A 47 15.86 14.59 11.72
CA ALA A 47 15.65 13.33 12.45
C ALA A 47 16.31 12.10 11.78
N GLY A 48 17.02 12.27 10.66
CA GLY A 48 17.62 11.14 9.92
C GLY A 48 16.61 10.21 9.24
N GLN A 49 15.35 10.65 9.10
CA GLN A 49 14.23 9.89 8.51
C GLN A 49 14.13 10.07 6.98
N ALA A 50 15.24 10.45 6.33
CA ALA A 50 15.33 10.56 4.88
C ALA A 50 15.61 9.21 4.21
N LEU A 51 16.09 8.20 4.95
CA LEU A 51 16.49 6.90 4.44
C LEU A 51 15.33 5.89 4.49
N GLY A 52 15.18 5.09 3.42
CA GLY A 52 14.16 4.03 3.34
C GLY A 52 12.85 4.42 2.64
N ARG A 53 12.85 5.47 1.82
CA ARG A 53 11.64 5.98 1.17
C ARG A 53 11.30 5.18 -0.08
N THR A 54 10.03 4.79 -0.19
CA THR A 54 9.48 4.13 -1.37
C THR A 54 9.27 5.15 -2.50
N ASN A 55 9.43 4.69 -3.73
CA ASN A 55 9.05 5.46 -4.91
C ASN A 55 7.66 5.04 -5.35
N LEU A 56 6.84 6.01 -5.75
CA LEU A 56 5.57 5.71 -6.40
C LEU A 56 5.75 5.83 -7.91
N LEU A 57 5.29 4.85 -8.66
CA LEU A 57 5.16 4.92 -10.10
C LEU A 57 3.68 5.02 -10.46
N ILE A 58 3.33 5.96 -11.32
CA ILE A 58 1.97 6.14 -11.86
C ILE A 58 2.01 5.85 -13.36
N ASP A 59 1.27 4.83 -13.80
CA ASP A 59 1.09 4.55 -15.22
C ASP A 59 0.10 5.55 -15.83
N ALA A 60 0.55 6.35 -16.80
CA ALA A 60 -0.29 7.37 -17.42
C ALA A 60 -1.47 6.80 -18.22
N HIS A 61 -1.42 5.53 -18.61
CA HIS A 61 -2.47 4.88 -19.42
C HIS A 61 -3.54 4.19 -18.60
N THR A 62 -3.18 3.73 -17.40
CA THR A 62 -4.07 2.93 -16.55
C THR A 62 -4.41 3.62 -15.24
N ALA A 63 -3.67 4.69 -14.90
CA ALA A 63 -3.72 5.39 -13.63
C ALA A 63 -3.40 4.49 -12.41
N VAL A 64 -2.83 3.31 -12.63
CA VAL A 64 -2.35 2.43 -11.57
C VAL A 64 -1.15 3.08 -10.89
N VAL A 65 -1.14 3.06 -9.56
CA VAL A 65 -0.02 3.48 -8.72
C VAL A 65 0.65 2.26 -8.12
N LEU A 66 1.93 2.11 -8.39
CA LEU A 66 2.80 1.08 -7.86
C LEU A 66 3.76 1.68 -6.84
N GLU A 67 3.94 1.00 -5.71
CA GLU A 67 4.96 1.29 -4.72
C GLU A 67 6.17 0.38 -4.97
N TYR A 68 7.31 1.00 -5.22
CA TYR A 68 8.61 0.34 -5.28
C TYR A 68 9.36 0.52 -3.95
N PRO A 69 10.25 -0.43 -3.59
CA PRO A 69 11.20 -0.23 -2.49
C PRO A 69 12.13 0.96 -2.79
N SER A 70 13.13 1.20 -1.92
CA SER A 70 14.11 2.31 -2.02
C SER A 70 15.07 2.25 -3.23
N TRP A 71 14.57 1.86 -4.41
CA TRP A 71 15.26 1.86 -5.69
C TRP A 71 15.45 3.29 -6.18
N SER A 72 16.41 3.50 -7.08
CA SER A 72 16.55 4.78 -7.77
C SER A 72 15.41 4.98 -8.77
N ILE A 73 15.20 6.24 -9.21
CA ILE A 73 14.23 6.56 -10.27
C ILE A 73 14.53 5.75 -11.53
N ASP A 74 15.80 5.65 -11.93
CA ASP A 74 16.22 4.92 -13.12
C ASP A 74 15.89 3.43 -13.01
N MET A 75 16.17 2.81 -11.86
CA MET A 75 15.83 1.39 -11.63
C MET A 75 14.33 1.12 -11.69
N VAL A 76 13.51 2.04 -11.18
CA VAL A 76 12.05 1.93 -11.25
C VAL A 76 11.55 2.08 -12.68
N ALA A 77 12.07 3.07 -13.42
CA ALA A 77 11.72 3.29 -14.82
C ALA A 77 12.12 2.09 -15.70
N ASP A 78 13.32 1.55 -15.50
CA ASP A 78 13.85 0.41 -16.23
C ASP A 78 13.05 -0.87 -15.96
N ASP A 79 12.77 -1.17 -14.69
CA ASP A 79 11.96 -2.33 -14.31
C ASP A 79 10.57 -2.28 -14.94
N TYR A 80 9.89 -1.14 -14.78
CA TYR A 80 8.52 -0.99 -15.29
C TYR A 80 8.48 -1.04 -16.83
N THR A 81 9.44 -0.39 -17.49
CA THR A 81 9.54 -0.42 -18.96
C THR A 81 9.78 -1.84 -19.46
N THR A 82 10.74 -2.55 -18.85
CA THR A 82 11.12 -3.91 -19.25
C THR A 82 9.97 -4.90 -19.01
N THR A 83 9.33 -4.84 -17.85
CA THR A 83 8.23 -5.75 -17.49
C THR A 83 6.99 -5.49 -18.36
N LYS A 84 6.66 -4.21 -18.64
CA LYS A 84 5.57 -3.83 -19.56
C LYS A 84 5.82 -4.30 -20.99
N GLN A 85 7.05 -4.18 -21.50
CA GLN A 85 7.42 -4.68 -22.83
C GLN A 85 7.33 -6.20 -22.93
N ASN A 86 7.67 -6.91 -21.85
CA ASN A 86 7.67 -8.37 -21.82
C ASN A 86 6.33 -8.99 -21.38
N GLY A 87 5.32 -8.18 -21.05
CA GLY A 87 4.05 -8.66 -20.51
C GLY A 87 4.17 -9.34 -19.15
N LEU A 88 5.20 -8.98 -18.36
CA LEU A 88 5.44 -9.49 -17.01
C LEU A 88 4.92 -8.51 -15.95
N PRO A 89 4.57 -8.99 -14.74
CA PRO A 89 4.25 -8.09 -13.65
C PRO A 89 5.50 -7.30 -13.20
N PRO A 90 5.37 -6.00 -12.93
CA PRO A 90 6.44 -5.19 -12.35
C PRO A 90 6.81 -5.66 -10.94
N ASN A 91 8.02 -5.35 -10.49
CA ASN A 91 8.43 -5.64 -9.11
C ASN A 91 7.77 -4.72 -8.07
N GLY A 92 7.20 -3.59 -8.52
CA GLY A 92 6.42 -2.70 -7.68
C GLY A 92 5.06 -3.30 -7.30
N ARG A 93 4.60 -3.03 -6.08
CA ARG A 93 3.29 -3.47 -5.59
C ARG A 93 2.24 -2.42 -5.91
N GLN A 94 1.12 -2.79 -6.52
CA GLN A 94 -0.01 -1.88 -6.68
C GLN A 94 -0.58 -1.44 -5.32
N ILE A 95 -0.76 -0.13 -5.15
CA ILE A 95 -1.39 0.49 -3.98
C ILE A 95 -2.64 1.30 -4.36
N HIS A 96 -2.81 1.63 -5.65
CA HIS A 96 -4.01 2.28 -6.16
C HIS A 96 -4.31 1.90 -7.62
N PRO A 97 -5.58 1.74 -8.02
CA PRO A 97 -6.74 1.59 -7.13
C PRO A 97 -6.58 0.33 -6.25
N PRO A 98 -7.19 0.30 -5.06
CA PRO A 98 -7.20 -0.91 -4.23
C PRO A 98 -7.83 -2.09 -4.99
N LEU A 99 -7.23 -3.27 -4.84
CA LEU A 99 -7.68 -4.50 -5.49
C LEU A 99 -8.51 -5.39 -4.55
N TRP A 100 -8.45 -5.14 -3.25
CA TRP A 100 -9.13 -5.92 -2.23
C TRP A 100 -9.80 -5.02 -1.21
N ARG A 101 -10.97 -5.43 -0.73
CA ARG A 101 -11.56 -4.94 0.51
C ARG A 101 -11.40 -6.02 1.57
N LEU A 102 -10.73 -5.69 2.66
CA LEU A 102 -10.61 -6.56 3.83
C LEU A 102 -11.62 -6.13 4.87
N SER A 103 -12.25 -7.12 5.52
CA SER A 103 -13.00 -6.93 6.76
C SER A 103 -12.47 -7.90 7.82
N ILE A 104 -12.45 -7.46 9.07
CA ILE A 104 -12.06 -8.30 10.19
C ILE A 104 -13.08 -8.22 11.32
N HIS A 105 -13.22 -9.33 12.02
CA HIS A 105 -14.04 -9.44 13.23
C HIS A 105 -13.23 -10.20 14.27
N ARG A 106 -13.05 -9.62 15.46
CA ARG A 106 -12.33 -10.28 16.55
C ARG A 106 -13.18 -11.43 17.10
N LEU A 107 -12.67 -12.65 16.99
CA LEU A 107 -13.31 -13.85 17.55
C LEU A 107 -12.96 -14.02 19.02
N HIS A 108 -11.69 -13.87 19.36
CA HIS A 108 -11.18 -14.10 20.70
C HIS A 108 -9.94 -13.26 20.98
N GLU A 109 -9.74 -12.89 22.25
CA GLU A 109 -8.57 -12.16 22.71
C GLU A 109 -8.13 -12.64 24.09
N THR A 110 -6.85 -12.93 24.22
CA THR A 110 -6.17 -13.20 25.50
C THR A 110 -5.11 -12.12 25.75
N PRO A 111 -4.44 -12.10 26.92
CA PRO A 111 -3.31 -11.18 27.12
C PRO A 111 -2.19 -11.33 26.09
N ASP A 112 -1.94 -12.54 25.57
CA ASP A 112 -0.81 -12.83 24.68
C ASP A 112 -1.19 -12.93 23.20
N THR A 113 -2.44 -13.30 22.89
CA THR A 113 -2.88 -13.56 21.52
C THR A 113 -4.20 -12.88 21.18
N ILE A 114 -4.45 -12.70 19.89
CA ILE A 114 -5.73 -12.25 19.36
C ILE A 114 -6.07 -13.02 18.09
N THR A 115 -7.31 -13.48 17.98
CA THR A 115 -7.82 -14.21 16.82
C THR A 115 -8.88 -13.40 16.11
N TYR A 116 -8.71 -13.24 14.81
CA TYR A 116 -9.64 -12.57 13.91
C TYR A 116 -10.21 -13.56 12.90
N HIS A 117 -11.48 -13.40 12.56
CA HIS A 117 -12.01 -13.84 11.28
C HIS A 117 -11.75 -12.73 10.26
N VAL A 118 -11.25 -13.09 9.09
CA VAL A 118 -10.88 -12.15 8.01
C VAL A 118 -11.65 -12.52 6.75
N GLU A 119 -12.28 -11.54 6.13
CA GLU A 119 -12.99 -11.64 4.86
C GLU A 119 -12.29 -10.77 3.81
N LEU A 120 -12.10 -11.32 2.61
CA LEU A 120 -11.50 -10.64 1.47
C LEU A 120 -12.49 -10.62 0.31
N LEU A 121 -12.77 -9.42 -0.17
CA LEU A 121 -13.59 -9.20 -1.36
C LEU A 121 -12.72 -8.56 -2.45
N SER A 122 -12.67 -9.17 -3.63
CA SER A 122 -11.96 -8.59 -4.78
C SER A 122 -12.70 -7.35 -5.30
N LEU A 123 -11.95 -6.28 -5.52
CA LEU A 123 -12.39 -5.05 -6.20
C LEU A 123 -11.88 -4.99 -7.66
N ALA A 124 -11.13 -6.01 -8.08
CA ALA A 124 -10.60 -6.10 -9.44
C ALA A 124 -11.70 -6.35 -10.47
N THR A 125 -11.39 -6.10 -11.75
CA THR A 125 -12.28 -6.42 -12.87
C THR A 125 -11.51 -7.27 -13.90
N PRO A 126 -11.88 -8.54 -14.12
CA PRO A 126 -12.94 -9.28 -13.42
C PRO A 126 -12.58 -9.56 -11.94
N PRO A 127 -13.58 -9.72 -11.06
CA PRO A 127 -13.33 -9.98 -9.65
C PRO A 127 -12.75 -11.40 -9.47
N ALA A 128 -11.73 -11.50 -8.63
CA ALA A 128 -11.28 -12.79 -8.12
C ALA A 128 -12.27 -13.35 -7.08
N GLU A 129 -12.22 -14.65 -6.83
CA GLU A 129 -13.06 -15.29 -5.82
C GLU A 129 -12.81 -14.67 -4.43
N PRO A 130 -13.88 -14.44 -3.64
CA PRO A 130 -13.73 -14.00 -2.26
C PRO A 130 -13.06 -15.10 -1.42
N ALA A 131 -12.36 -14.70 -0.37
CA ALA A 131 -11.68 -15.62 0.53
C ALA A 131 -11.93 -15.24 1.98
N GLU A 132 -12.03 -16.25 2.84
CA GLU A 132 -12.25 -16.07 4.27
C GLU A 132 -11.32 -17.00 5.06
N TYR A 133 -10.80 -16.53 6.20
CA TYR A 133 -9.94 -17.33 7.05
C TYR A 133 -9.83 -16.75 8.47
N ASP A 134 -9.46 -17.63 9.41
CA ASP A 134 -9.11 -17.21 10.76
C ASP A 134 -7.60 -16.95 10.89
N LEU A 135 -7.26 -15.88 11.60
CA LEU A 135 -5.89 -15.41 11.83
C LEU A 135 -5.67 -15.19 13.32
N THR A 136 -4.77 -15.97 13.91
CA THR A 136 -4.29 -15.73 15.27
C THR A 136 -2.95 -15.01 15.23
N ILE A 137 -2.82 -13.93 15.98
CA ILE A 137 -1.64 -13.09 16.08
C ILE A 137 -1.11 -13.15 17.51
N ASP A 138 0.18 -13.43 17.67
CA ASP A 138 0.90 -13.21 18.93
C ASP A 138 1.18 -11.72 19.08
N LYS A 139 0.68 -11.11 20.17
CA LYS A 139 0.71 -9.65 20.36
C LYS A 139 2.10 -9.08 20.63
N ARG A 140 3.08 -9.92 20.97
CA ARG A 140 4.45 -9.50 21.30
C ARG A 140 5.38 -9.64 20.11
N THR A 141 5.26 -10.74 19.39
CA THR A 141 6.18 -11.11 18.30
C THR A 141 5.59 -10.82 16.91
N PHE A 142 4.29 -10.57 16.83
CA PHE A 142 3.52 -10.45 15.58
C PHE A 142 3.61 -11.68 14.67
N GLN A 143 4.06 -12.81 15.21
CA GLN A 143 3.96 -14.09 14.54
C GLN A 143 2.50 -14.50 14.41
N ARG A 144 2.20 -15.24 13.35
CA ARG A 144 0.84 -15.67 13.02
C ARG A 144 0.69 -17.18 13.00
N THR A 145 -0.52 -17.60 13.35
CA THR A 145 -1.05 -18.93 13.02
C THR A 145 -2.24 -18.75 12.08
N GLY A 146 -2.23 -19.46 10.95
CA GLY A 146 -3.15 -19.26 9.82
C GLY A 146 -2.42 -18.68 8.61
N ASN A 147 -2.65 -19.27 7.42
CA ASN A 147 -1.96 -18.91 6.16
C ASN A 147 -2.90 -18.28 5.14
N GLY A 148 -3.75 -17.37 5.60
CA GLY A 148 -4.61 -16.61 4.70
C GLY A 148 -3.86 -15.57 3.84
N PRO A 149 -4.33 -15.30 2.62
CA PRO A 149 -3.79 -14.24 1.76
C PRO A 149 -3.88 -12.88 2.47
N LEU A 150 -2.89 -12.01 2.28
CA LEU A 150 -2.85 -10.67 2.88
C LEU A 150 -2.83 -10.62 4.42
N SER A 151 -2.59 -11.75 5.11
CA SER A 151 -2.45 -11.80 6.58
C SER A 151 -1.42 -10.82 7.14
N GLY A 152 -0.33 -10.55 6.42
CA GLY A 152 0.65 -9.52 6.80
C GLY A 152 0.07 -8.11 6.84
N ILE A 153 -0.84 -7.77 5.91
CA ILE A 153 -1.54 -6.48 5.87
C ILE A 153 -2.50 -6.36 7.06
N VAL A 154 -3.23 -7.43 7.37
CA VAL A 154 -4.13 -7.46 8.55
C VAL A 154 -3.36 -7.23 9.84
N ILE A 155 -2.21 -7.90 10.02
CA ILE A 155 -1.34 -7.70 11.17
C ILE A 155 -0.89 -6.24 11.24
N ALA A 156 -0.32 -5.69 10.17
CA ALA A 156 0.18 -4.32 10.15
C ALA A 156 -0.94 -3.30 10.45
N TRP A 157 -2.13 -3.49 9.91
CA TRP A 157 -3.27 -2.60 10.14
C TRP A 157 -3.77 -2.68 11.59
N THR A 158 -3.98 -3.88 12.12
CA THR A 158 -4.49 -4.08 13.49
C THR A 158 -3.50 -3.58 14.55
N GLU A 159 -2.21 -3.78 14.30
CA GLU A 159 -1.12 -3.31 15.12
C GLU A 159 -1.01 -1.78 15.11
N SER A 160 -1.10 -1.15 13.93
CA SER A 160 -1.15 0.31 13.81
C SER A 160 -2.33 0.91 14.59
N ARG A 161 -3.52 0.30 14.49
CA ARG A 161 -4.69 0.71 15.28
C ARG A 161 -4.48 0.56 16.78
N ASN A 162 -3.84 -0.52 17.21
CA ASN A 162 -3.49 -0.71 18.61
C ASN A 162 -2.50 0.36 19.10
N ARG A 163 -1.48 0.72 18.31
CA ARG A 163 -0.58 1.84 18.68
C ARG A 163 -1.31 3.17 18.80
N GLN A 164 -2.27 3.44 17.90
CA GLN A 164 -3.01 4.71 17.87
C GLN A 164 -4.03 4.83 19.00
N HIS A 165 -4.71 3.74 19.34
CA HIS A 165 -5.86 3.76 20.26
C HIS A 165 -5.62 3.01 21.58
N GLY A 166 -4.46 2.37 21.75
CA GLY A 166 -4.12 1.56 22.91
C GLY A 166 -4.89 0.24 23.03
N ALA A 167 -5.65 -0.14 22.00
CA ALA A 167 -6.44 -1.36 22.00
C ALA A 167 -6.49 -2.01 20.61
N TRP A 168 -6.44 -3.34 20.58
CA TRP A 168 -6.67 -4.10 19.36
C TRP A 168 -8.13 -3.93 18.89
N PRO A 169 -8.36 -3.68 17.59
CA PRO A 169 -9.69 -3.38 17.09
C PRO A 169 -10.62 -4.59 17.19
N ALA A 170 -11.87 -4.39 17.61
CA ALA A 170 -12.86 -5.47 17.59
C ALA A 170 -13.37 -5.78 16.17
N ARG A 171 -13.38 -4.77 15.30
CA ARG A 171 -13.81 -4.85 13.91
C ARG A 171 -13.07 -3.83 13.05
N GLY A 172 -13.02 -4.05 11.75
CA GLY A 172 -12.46 -3.09 10.80
C GLY A 172 -12.78 -3.47 9.37
N THR A 173 -12.92 -2.47 8.51
CA THR A 173 -13.04 -2.65 7.06
C THR A 173 -12.21 -1.59 6.35
N TRP A 174 -11.38 -2.00 5.39
CA TRP A 174 -10.55 -1.08 4.60
C TRP A 174 -10.20 -1.71 3.24
N ASN A 175 -9.74 -0.88 2.30
CA ASN A 175 -9.32 -1.35 0.97
C ASN A 175 -7.79 -1.35 0.86
N VAL A 176 -7.21 -2.32 0.15
CA VAL A 176 -5.76 -2.43 -0.18
C VAL A 176 -5.52 -2.93 -1.59
#